data_AF-Q9H0B8-F1
#
_entry.id   AF-Q9H0B8-F1
#
_cell.length_a   1.000
_cell.length_b   1.000
_cell.length_c   1.000
_cell.angle_alpha   90.00
_cell.angle_beta   90.00
_cell.angle_gamma   90.00
#
_symmetry.space_group_name_H-M   'P 1'
#
loop_
_entity.id
_entity.type
_entity.pdbx_description
1 polymer ?
#
loop_
_entity_poly.entity_id
_entity_poly.type
_entity_poly.pdbx_seq_one_letter_code
_entity_poly.pdbx_strand_id
1 'polypeptide(L)'
;MSCVLGGVIPLGLLFLVCGSQGYLLPNVTLLEELLSKYQHNESHSRVRRAIPREDKEEILMLHNKLRGQVQPQASNMEYMTWDDELEKSAAAWASQCIWEHGPTSLLVSIGQNLGAHWGRYRSPGFHVQSWYDEVKDYTYPYPSECNPWCPERCSGPMCTHYTQIVWATTNKIGCAVNTCRKMTVWGEVWENAVYFVCNYSPKGNWIGEAPYKNGRPCSECPPSYGGSCRNNLCYREETYTPKPETDEMNEVETAPIPEENHVWLQPRVMRPTKPKKTSAVNYMTQVVRCDTKMKDRCKGSTCNRYQCPAGCLNHKAKIFGTLFYESSSSICRAAIHYGILDDKGGLVDITRNGKVPFFVKSERHGVQSLSKYKPSSSFMVSKVKVQDLDCYTTVAQLCPFEKPATHCPRIHCPAHCKDEPSYWAPVFGTNIYADTSSICKTAVHAGVISNESGGDVDVMPVDKKKTYVGSLRNGVQSESLGTPRDGKAFRIFAVRQ
;
A
#
# COMPACT_ATOMS: atom_id res chain seq x y z
N MET A 1 -4.62 -62.60 31.63
CA MET A 1 -5.92 -63.07 32.15
C MET A 1 -6.94 -62.92 31.03
N SER A 2 -7.82 -63.90 30.86
CA SER A 2 -8.50 -64.18 29.58
C SER A 2 -10.02 -64.11 29.68
N CYS A 3 -10.68 -63.78 28.56
CA CYS A 3 -12.04 -64.18 28.11
C CYS A 3 -12.22 -63.56 26.70
N VAL A 4 -12.24 -64.23 25.54
CA VAL A 4 -12.55 -65.61 25.06
C VAL A 4 -14.04 -65.87 24.71
N LEU A 5 -14.33 -65.64 23.41
CA LEU A 5 -15.16 -66.41 22.45
C LEU A 5 -16.67 -66.70 22.62
N GLY A 6 -17.39 -66.57 21.48
CA GLY A 6 -18.64 -67.26 21.11
C GLY A 6 -19.71 -66.32 20.49
N GLY A 7 -20.32 -66.55 19.31
CA GLY A 7 -20.09 -67.54 18.22
C GLY A 7 -21.18 -67.49 17.11
N VAL A 8 -20.99 -68.25 16.00
CA VAL A 8 -21.99 -68.79 15.02
C VAL A 8 -22.73 -67.78 14.06
N ILE A 9 -22.39 -67.52 12.77
CA ILE A 9 -22.39 -68.32 11.49
C ILE A 9 -23.80 -68.80 11.01
N PRO A 10 -24.28 -68.68 9.73
CA PRO A 10 -24.06 -67.70 8.63
C PRO A 10 -25.31 -67.48 7.68
N LEU A 11 -25.05 -67.02 6.43
CA LEU A 11 -25.83 -67.18 5.16
C LEU A 11 -27.09 -66.32 4.86
N GLY A 12 -26.92 -65.38 3.91
CA GLY A 12 -27.99 -64.71 3.14
C GLY A 12 -27.38 -63.84 2.03
N LEU A 13 -27.73 -64.04 0.76
CA LEU A 13 -27.08 -63.45 -0.43
C LEU A 13 -27.69 -62.10 -0.91
N LEU A 14 -26.89 -61.38 -1.74
CA LEU A 14 -27.29 -60.43 -2.82
C LEU A 14 -27.97 -59.10 -2.38
N PHE A 15 -27.48 -57.89 -2.69
CA PHE A 15 -27.00 -57.36 -3.98
C PHE A 15 -26.05 -56.14 -3.82
N LEU A 16 -25.41 -55.71 -4.91
CA LEU A 16 -24.55 -54.52 -5.00
C LEU A 16 -25.34 -53.20 -4.87
N VAL A 17 -24.68 -52.12 -4.39
CA VAL A 17 -24.32 -50.93 -5.20
C VAL A 17 -23.36 -50.01 -4.43
N CYS A 18 -22.37 -49.51 -5.18
CA CYS A 18 -21.40 -48.44 -4.93
C CYS A 18 -21.53 -47.57 -3.65
N GLY A 19 -20.42 -47.47 -2.90
CA GLY A 19 -20.27 -46.50 -1.82
C GLY A 19 -19.65 -45.18 -2.28
N SER A 20 -20.20 -44.07 -1.80
CA SER A 20 -19.59 -42.74 -1.85
C SER A 20 -19.79 -42.05 -0.49
N GLN A 21 -18.83 -42.24 0.43
CA GLN A 21 -18.79 -41.42 1.65
C GLN A 21 -18.34 -40.01 1.28
N GLY A 22 -19.27 -39.06 1.34
CA GLY A 22 -18.99 -37.66 1.10
C GLY A 22 -18.19 -37.06 2.27
N TYR A 23 -17.03 -36.50 1.97
CA TYR A 23 -16.36 -35.57 2.87
C TYR A 23 -17.15 -34.26 2.88
N LEU A 24 -17.94 -34.07 3.93
CA LEU A 24 -18.65 -32.82 4.19
C LEU A 24 -17.62 -31.72 4.51
N LEU A 25 -17.58 -30.68 3.68
CA LEU A 25 -16.94 -29.42 4.05
C LEU A 25 -17.58 -28.89 5.35
N PRO A 26 -16.80 -28.33 6.29
CA PRO A 26 -17.38 -27.76 7.51
C PRO A 26 -18.35 -26.63 7.16
N ASN A 27 -19.56 -26.69 7.72
CA ASN A 27 -20.63 -25.73 7.44
C ASN A 27 -20.18 -24.29 7.72
N VAL A 28 -20.48 -23.38 6.79
CA VAL A 28 -20.26 -21.93 6.90
C VAL A 28 -20.87 -21.37 8.21
N THR A 29 -21.99 -21.94 8.66
CA THR A 29 -22.68 -21.55 9.89
C THR A 29 -21.82 -21.67 11.15
N LEU A 30 -20.90 -22.64 11.24
CA LEU A 30 -20.02 -22.79 12.40
C LEU A 30 -19.01 -21.64 12.48
N LEU A 31 -18.52 -21.19 11.33
CA LEU A 31 -17.62 -20.04 11.27
C LEU A 31 -18.36 -18.74 11.61
N GLU A 32 -19.58 -18.55 11.10
CA GLU A 32 -20.43 -17.40 11.44
C GLU A 32 -20.76 -17.36 12.94
N GLU A 33 -21.14 -18.50 13.54
CA GLU A 33 -21.39 -18.60 14.99
C GLU A 33 -20.13 -18.28 15.82
N LEU A 34 -18.97 -18.81 15.40
CA LEU A 34 -17.68 -18.55 16.04
C LEU A 34 -17.25 -17.08 15.94
N LEU A 35 -17.46 -16.42 14.79
CA LEU A 35 -17.13 -15.01 14.57
C LEU A 35 -18.11 -14.06 15.28
N SER A 36 -19.40 -14.42 15.39
CA SER A 36 -20.43 -13.60 16.05
C SER A 36 -20.06 -13.20 17.49
N LYS A 37 -19.35 -14.08 18.21
CA LYS A 37 -18.85 -13.84 19.57
C LYS A 37 -17.86 -12.68 19.68
N TYR A 38 -17.26 -12.26 18.56
CA TYR A 38 -16.31 -11.15 18.48
C TYR A 38 -16.94 -9.84 17.97
N GLN A 39 -18.20 -9.86 17.51
CA GLN A 39 -18.91 -8.64 17.08
C GLN A 39 -19.48 -7.82 18.25
N HIS A 40 -19.76 -8.45 19.40
CA HIS A 40 -20.28 -7.78 20.59
C HIS A 40 -19.19 -7.58 21.67
N ASN A 41 -18.47 -6.46 21.62
CA ASN A 41 -17.84 -5.90 22.81
C ASN A 41 -17.64 -4.37 22.72
N GLU A 42 -18.56 -3.68 23.39
CA GLU A 42 -18.57 -2.36 24.04
C GLU A 42 -17.72 -1.15 23.58
N SER A 43 -18.31 0.01 23.81
CA SER A 43 -17.96 1.35 23.35
C SER A 43 -16.86 2.04 24.17
N HIS A 44 -15.58 1.86 23.82
CA HIS A 44 -14.50 2.71 24.36
C HIS A 44 -13.42 3.11 23.35
N SER A 45 -13.19 4.44 23.29
CA SER A 45 -12.04 5.16 22.69
C SER A 45 -11.88 5.10 21.16
N ARG A 46 -11.67 6.28 20.54
CA ARG A 46 -11.33 6.44 19.11
C ARG A 46 -9.91 5.95 18.81
N VAL A 47 -9.74 4.63 18.70
CA VAL A 47 -8.49 3.99 18.26
C VAL A 47 -8.54 3.70 16.76
N ARG A 48 -7.42 3.91 16.05
CA ARG A 48 -7.24 3.59 14.62
C ARG A 48 -7.24 2.06 14.40
N ARG A 49 -8.40 1.41 14.51
CA ARG A 49 -8.52 -0.07 14.50
C ARG A 49 -8.65 -0.71 13.11
N ALA A 50 -8.97 0.06 12.07
CA ALA A 50 -9.01 -0.46 10.70
C ALA A 50 -7.60 -0.48 10.11
N ILE A 51 -7.26 -1.57 9.40
CA ILE A 51 -6.09 -1.59 8.53
C ILE A 51 -6.32 -0.58 7.38
N PRO A 52 -5.30 0.20 6.95
CA PRO A 52 -5.47 1.12 5.83
C PRO A 52 -5.97 0.41 4.57
N ARG A 53 -6.77 1.12 3.76
CA ARG A 53 -7.33 0.55 2.52
C ARG A 53 -6.22 0.13 1.56
N GLU A 54 -5.14 0.91 1.53
CA GLU A 54 -3.95 0.69 0.72
C GLU A 54 -3.23 -0.61 1.11
N ASP A 55 -3.12 -0.88 2.41
CA ASP A 55 -2.53 -2.11 2.95
C ASP A 55 -3.43 -3.32 2.66
N LYS A 56 -4.75 -3.18 2.80
CA LYS A 56 -5.76 -4.19 2.43
C LYS A 56 -5.69 -4.56 0.94
N GLU A 57 -5.56 -3.56 0.07
CA GLU A 57 -5.37 -3.75 -1.37
C GLU A 57 -4.00 -4.38 -1.68
N GLU A 58 -2.90 -3.98 -1.01
CA GLU A 58 -1.57 -4.59 -1.15
C GLU A 58 -1.56 -6.08 -0.80
N ILE A 59 -2.08 -6.43 0.38
CA ILE A 59 -2.16 -7.82 0.88
C ILE A 59 -2.93 -8.69 -0.10
N LEU A 60 -4.13 -8.25 -0.52
CA LEU A 60 -5.01 -9.03 -1.39
C LEU A 60 -4.45 -9.18 -2.81
N MET A 61 -3.84 -8.12 -3.35
CA MET A 61 -3.14 -8.15 -4.63
C MET A 61 -1.97 -9.13 -4.59
N LEU A 62 -1.14 -9.08 -3.54
CA LEU A 62 0.06 -9.90 -3.42
C LEU A 62 -0.29 -11.39 -3.25
N HIS A 63 -1.26 -11.73 -2.40
CA HIS A 63 -1.75 -13.12 -2.28
C HIS A 63 -2.21 -13.68 -3.63
N ASN A 64 -3.08 -12.97 -4.35
CA ASN A 64 -3.57 -13.42 -5.65
C ASN A 64 -2.45 -13.50 -6.71
N LYS A 65 -1.52 -12.54 -6.73
CA LYS A 65 -0.35 -12.57 -7.62
C LYS A 65 0.50 -13.82 -7.39
N LEU A 66 0.81 -14.12 -6.13
CA LEU A 66 1.65 -15.27 -5.74
C LEU A 66 0.96 -16.61 -6.00
N ARG A 67 -0.34 -16.72 -5.67
CA ARG A 67 -1.19 -17.90 -5.98
C ARG A 67 -1.21 -18.22 -7.47
N GLY A 68 -1.23 -17.21 -8.35
CA GLY A 68 -1.18 -17.37 -9.80
C GLY A 68 0.21 -17.71 -10.37
N GLN A 69 1.25 -17.72 -9.55
CA GLN A 69 2.67 -17.91 -9.92
C GLN A 69 3.31 -19.19 -9.37
N VAL A 70 2.52 -20.08 -8.74
CA VAL A 70 3.03 -21.33 -8.14
C VAL A 70 3.59 -22.31 -9.16
N GLN A 71 4.60 -23.09 -8.72
CA GLN A 71 5.23 -24.16 -9.48
C GLN A 71 5.27 -25.44 -8.61
N PRO A 72 4.74 -26.60 -9.07
CA PRO A 72 4.03 -26.81 -10.34
C PRO A 72 2.73 -26.00 -10.43
N GLN A 73 2.23 -25.81 -11.66
CA GLN A 73 1.02 -25.03 -11.92
C GLN A 73 -0.22 -25.67 -11.28
N ALA A 74 -1.11 -24.83 -10.75
CA ALA A 74 -2.32 -25.27 -10.07
C ALA A 74 -3.53 -25.31 -11.02
N SER A 75 -4.26 -26.42 -11.06
CA SER A 75 -5.49 -26.57 -11.88
C SER A 75 -6.72 -25.93 -11.25
N ASN A 76 -6.75 -25.78 -9.92
CA ASN A 76 -7.94 -25.44 -9.13
C ASN A 76 -7.76 -24.23 -8.18
N MET A 77 -6.76 -23.37 -8.39
CA MET A 77 -6.44 -22.28 -7.47
C MET A 77 -7.53 -21.18 -7.46
N GLU A 78 -8.25 -21.02 -6.35
CA GLU A 78 -9.33 -20.03 -6.24
C GLU A 78 -8.80 -18.60 -6.07
N TYR A 79 -9.49 -17.63 -6.69
CA TYR A 79 -9.25 -16.21 -6.44
C TYR A 79 -9.70 -15.84 -5.03
N MET A 80 -8.81 -15.16 -4.30
CA MET A 80 -9.03 -14.74 -2.92
C MET A 80 -9.68 -13.36 -2.86
N THR A 81 -10.73 -13.21 -2.05
CA THR A 81 -11.37 -11.93 -1.72
C THR A 81 -11.12 -11.57 -0.25
N TRP A 82 -11.38 -10.32 0.11
CA TRP A 82 -11.29 -9.88 1.50
C TRP A 82 -12.59 -10.16 2.26
N ASP A 83 -12.47 -10.52 3.53
CA ASP A 83 -13.58 -10.75 4.45
C ASP A 83 -13.40 -9.91 5.72
N ASP A 84 -14.34 -8.99 5.96
CA ASP A 84 -14.25 -8.01 7.05
C ASP A 84 -14.46 -8.63 8.45
N GLU A 85 -15.02 -9.84 8.56
CA GLU A 85 -15.14 -10.56 9.83
C GLU A 85 -13.84 -11.32 10.17
N LEU A 86 -13.13 -11.81 9.15
CA LEU A 86 -11.75 -12.27 9.30
C LEU A 86 -10.82 -11.12 9.72
N GLU A 87 -11.02 -9.91 9.18
CA GLU A 87 -10.29 -8.69 9.60
C GLU A 87 -10.56 -8.34 11.05
N LYS A 88 -11.84 -8.28 11.47
CA LYS A 88 -12.23 -7.99 12.87
C LYS A 88 -11.65 -9.00 13.85
N SER A 89 -11.71 -10.29 13.54
CA SER A 89 -11.13 -11.36 14.38
C SER A 89 -9.60 -11.30 14.44
N ALA A 90 -8.93 -10.98 13.33
CA ALA A 90 -7.49 -10.75 13.29
C ALA A 90 -7.10 -9.52 14.14
N ALA A 91 -7.87 -8.42 14.08
CA ALA A 91 -7.64 -7.23 14.88
C ALA A 91 -7.85 -7.48 16.38
N ALA A 92 -8.88 -8.25 16.73
CA ALA A 92 -9.11 -8.69 18.11
C ALA A 92 -7.92 -9.50 18.66
N TRP A 93 -7.36 -10.43 17.87
CA TRP A 93 -6.19 -11.21 18.26
C TRP A 93 -4.90 -10.37 18.34
N ALA A 94 -4.62 -9.56 17.31
CA ALA A 94 -3.46 -8.68 17.27
C ALA A 94 -3.42 -7.69 18.45
N SER A 95 -4.59 -7.28 18.95
CA SER A 95 -4.72 -6.41 20.13
C SER A 95 -4.25 -7.05 21.44
N GLN A 96 -4.17 -8.38 21.54
CA GLN A 96 -3.72 -9.08 22.75
C GLN A 96 -2.21 -8.96 22.97
N CYS A 97 -1.42 -8.70 21.92
CA CYS A 97 0.05 -8.64 21.98
C CYS A 97 0.72 -9.90 22.55
N ILE A 98 0.15 -11.06 22.23
CA ILE A 98 0.68 -12.39 22.53
C ILE A 98 1.23 -12.98 21.23
N TRP A 99 2.51 -13.35 21.20
CA TRP A 99 3.16 -13.96 20.04
C TRP A 99 2.87 -15.47 19.95
N GLU A 100 1.58 -15.80 19.82
CA GLU A 100 1.07 -17.16 19.66
C GLU A 100 -0.14 -17.17 18.72
N HIS A 101 -0.48 -18.33 18.17
CA HIS A 101 -1.70 -18.51 17.38
C HIS A 101 -2.96 -18.48 18.24
N GLY A 102 -4.02 -17.88 17.72
CA GLY A 102 -5.31 -17.91 18.40
C GLY A 102 -6.36 -16.92 17.87
N PRO A 103 -7.48 -16.77 18.58
CA PRO A 103 -7.86 -17.57 19.75
C PRO A 103 -8.17 -19.03 19.36
N THR A 104 -7.81 -20.00 20.21
CA THR A 104 -7.86 -21.45 19.90
C THR A 104 -9.22 -21.93 19.40
N SER A 105 -10.31 -21.29 19.85
CA SER A 105 -11.68 -21.60 19.40
C SER A 105 -11.94 -21.30 17.92
N LEU A 106 -11.17 -20.41 17.28
CA LEU A 106 -11.31 -20.09 15.86
C LEU A 106 -10.43 -21.00 14.97
N LEU A 107 -9.24 -21.38 15.44
CA LEU A 107 -8.25 -22.17 14.69
C LEU A 107 -8.76 -23.56 14.25
N VAL A 108 -9.89 -24.02 14.80
CA VAL A 108 -10.56 -25.24 14.33
C VAL A 108 -11.12 -25.08 12.91
N SER A 109 -11.57 -23.87 12.53
CA SER A 109 -12.27 -23.55 11.28
C SER A 109 -11.51 -22.59 10.35
N ILE A 110 -10.64 -21.73 10.88
CA ILE A 110 -9.82 -20.78 10.09
C ILE A 110 -8.34 -21.17 10.11
N GLY A 111 -7.63 -20.81 9.03
CA GLY A 111 -6.18 -20.78 9.02
C GLY A 111 -5.68 -19.45 9.55
N GLN A 112 -4.41 -19.39 9.98
CA GLN A 112 -3.80 -18.16 10.47
C GLN A 112 -2.30 -18.13 10.19
N ASN A 113 -1.81 -17.01 9.65
CA ASN A 113 -0.39 -16.69 9.57
C ASN A 113 -0.07 -15.50 10.49
N LEU A 114 1.11 -15.52 11.11
CA LEU A 114 1.59 -14.50 12.04
C LEU A 114 2.92 -13.91 11.56
N GLY A 115 3.09 -12.60 11.75
CA GLY A 115 4.30 -11.88 11.42
C GLY A 115 4.62 -10.85 12.51
N ALA A 116 5.89 -10.70 12.88
CA ALA A 116 6.33 -9.68 13.81
C ALA A 116 7.58 -9.00 13.30
N HIS A 117 7.69 -7.69 13.54
CA HIS A 117 8.94 -6.95 13.38
C HIS A 117 9.03 -5.82 14.41
N TRP A 118 10.19 -5.18 14.47
CA TRP A 118 10.46 -4.04 15.35
C TRP A 118 11.43 -3.08 14.65
N GLY A 119 11.49 -1.84 15.14
CA GLY A 119 12.33 -0.80 14.55
C GLY A 119 11.66 -0.08 13.38
N ARG A 120 12.22 -0.22 12.17
CA ARG A 120 11.72 0.48 10.97
C ARG A 120 10.40 -0.12 10.48
N TYR A 121 9.51 0.72 9.98
CA TYR A 121 8.30 0.31 9.29
C TYR A 121 8.62 -0.65 8.13
N ARG A 122 7.77 -1.66 7.96
CA ARG A 122 7.71 -2.55 6.79
C ARG A 122 6.24 -2.66 6.41
N SER A 123 5.91 -2.59 5.12
CA SER A 123 4.52 -2.77 4.69
C SER A 123 4.04 -4.21 5.01
N PRO A 124 2.73 -4.46 5.13
CA PRO A 124 2.20 -5.81 5.32
C PRO A 124 2.65 -6.79 4.22
N GLY A 125 2.84 -6.30 2.99
CA GLY A 125 3.41 -7.06 1.88
C GLY A 125 4.79 -7.69 2.18
N PHE A 126 5.61 -7.09 3.05
CA PHE A 126 6.87 -7.70 3.51
C PHE A 126 6.64 -9.05 4.20
N HIS A 127 5.64 -9.14 5.08
CA HIS A 127 5.34 -10.38 5.82
C HIS A 127 4.72 -11.42 4.91
N VAL A 128 3.78 -11.01 4.05
CA VAL A 128 3.18 -11.89 3.03
C VAL A 128 4.25 -12.50 2.13
N GLN A 129 5.26 -11.72 1.75
CA GLN A 129 6.38 -12.25 0.98
C GLN A 129 7.27 -13.18 1.79
N SER A 130 7.63 -12.81 3.03
CA SER A 130 8.45 -13.64 3.90
C SER A 130 7.82 -15.01 4.17
N TRP A 131 6.48 -15.08 4.24
CA TRP A 131 5.72 -16.33 4.32
C TRP A 131 5.76 -17.12 3.01
N TYR A 132 5.70 -16.45 1.85
CA TYR A 132 5.78 -17.14 0.55
C TYR A 132 7.19 -17.67 0.25
N ASP A 133 8.23 -16.97 0.71
CA ASP A 133 9.64 -17.34 0.49
C ASP A 133 10.03 -18.69 1.16
N GLU A 134 9.17 -19.23 2.04
CA GLU A 134 9.27 -20.61 2.54
C GLU A 134 9.07 -21.66 1.43
N VAL A 135 8.64 -21.27 0.22
CA VAL A 135 8.58 -22.15 -0.97
C VAL A 135 9.92 -22.83 -1.27
N LYS A 136 11.05 -22.19 -0.92
CA LYS A 136 12.41 -22.77 -1.05
C LYS A 136 12.62 -24.01 -0.17
N ASP A 137 11.86 -24.09 0.93
CA ASP A 137 11.91 -25.13 1.95
C ASP A 137 10.78 -26.16 1.77
N TYR A 138 9.97 -26.03 0.71
CA TYR A 138 8.81 -26.87 0.43
C TYR A 138 8.95 -27.62 -0.91
N THR A 139 8.62 -28.92 -0.92
CA THR A 139 8.53 -29.73 -2.14
C THR A 139 7.07 -30.09 -2.44
N TYR A 140 6.58 -29.87 -3.66
CA TYR A 140 5.20 -30.28 -3.99
C TYR A 140 5.05 -31.81 -4.02
N PRO A 141 4.13 -32.43 -3.23
CA PRO A 141 3.86 -33.85 -3.28
C PRO A 141 2.97 -34.16 -4.51
N TYR A 142 3.47 -34.97 -5.43
CA TYR A 142 2.71 -35.37 -6.61
C TYR A 142 1.64 -36.42 -6.24
N PRO A 143 0.52 -36.51 -6.98
CA PRO A 143 -0.55 -37.47 -6.67
C PRO A 143 -0.09 -38.94 -6.57
N SER A 144 0.97 -39.32 -7.30
CA SER A 144 1.60 -40.65 -7.23
C SER A 144 2.27 -40.96 -5.89
N GLU A 145 2.54 -39.94 -5.07
CA GLU A 145 3.21 -40.03 -3.78
C GLU A 145 2.22 -40.00 -2.61
N CYS A 146 0.94 -39.69 -2.87
CA CYS A 146 -0.11 -39.58 -1.86
C CYS A 146 -0.93 -40.88 -1.77
N ASN A 147 -0.61 -41.76 -0.80
CA ASN A 147 -1.30 -43.04 -0.64
C ASN A 147 -1.29 -43.54 0.83
N PRO A 148 -2.42 -43.47 1.56
CA PRO A 148 -3.64 -42.70 1.25
C PRO A 148 -3.45 -41.19 1.47
N TRP A 149 -2.38 -40.80 2.18
CA TRP A 149 -2.04 -39.43 2.52
C TRP A 149 -0.79 -38.98 1.77
N CYS A 150 -0.69 -37.69 1.44
CA CYS A 150 0.54 -37.08 0.98
C CYS A 150 1.59 -37.05 2.11
N PRO A 151 2.86 -37.37 1.82
CA PRO A 151 3.94 -37.28 2.80
C PRO A 151 4.24 -35.82 3.14
N GLU A 152 4.84 -35.60 4.31
CA GLU A 152 5.37 -34.28 4.70
C GLU A 152 6.50 -33.85 3.76
N ARG A 153 6.51 -32.55 3.40
CA ARG A 153 7.44 -31.97 2.42
C ARG A 153 8.10 -30.68 2.87
N CYS A 154 8.08 -30.41 4.18
CA CYS A 154 8.89 -29.38 4.80
C CYS A 154 10.33 -29.89 4.90
N SER A 155 11.27 -29.23 4.24
CA SER A 155 12.72 -29.49 4.36
C SER A 155 13.43 -28.47 5.26
N GLY A 156 12.82 -27.30 5.45
CA GLY A 156 13.26 -26.27 6.39
C GLY A 156 12.44 -26.26 7.70
N PRO A 157 12.72 -25.30 8.60
CA PRO A 157 12.07 -25.21 9.91
C PRO A 157 10.61 -24.75 9.85
N MET A 158 10.17 -24.19 8.72
CA MET A 158 8.81 -23.71 8.50
C MET A 158 8.50 -23.67 7.00
N CYS A 159 7.31 -24.13 6.62
CA CYS A 159 6.74 -24.00 5.27
C CYS A 159 5.22 -23.83 5.28
N THR A 160 4.60 -23.79 6.47
CA THR A 160 3.15 -23.80 6.62
C THR A 160 2.52 -22.44 6.33
N HIS A 161 3.29 -21.34 6.40
CA HIS A 161 2.76 -20.03 6.00
C HIS A 161 2.65 -19.96 4.48
N TYR A 162 3.66 -20.47 3.75
CA TYR A 162 3.61 -20.65 2.30
C TYR A 162 2.41 -21.51 1.89
N THR A 163 2.26 -22.72 2.44
CA THR A 163 1.17 -23.63 2.03
C THR A 163 -0.21 -23.06 2.30
N GLN A 164 -0.38 -22.22 3.34
CA GLN A 164 -1.65 -21.51 3.58
C GLN A 164 -1.89 -20.39 2.54
N ILE A 165 -0.86 -19.65 2.10
CA ILE A 165 -1.01 -18.66 1.02
C ILE A 165 -1.47 -19.34 -0.28
N VAL A 166 -0.90 -20.49 -0.60
CA VAL A 166 -1.16 -21.23 -1.85
C VAL A 166 -2.24 -22.33 -1.72
N TRP A 167 -3.02 -22.33 -0.64
CA TRP A 167 -4.07 -23.34 -0.45
C TRP A 167 -5.25 -23.08 -1.41
N ALA A 168 -5.49 -23.98 -2.36
CA ALA A 168 -6.38 -23.77 -3.49
C ALA A 168 -7.79 -23.33 -3.09
N THR A 169 -8.38 -24.00 -2.10
CA THR A 169 -9.75 -23.74 -1.64
C THR A 169 -9.87 -22.53 -0.70
N THR A 170 -8.76 -22.01 -0.15
CA THR A 170 -8.79 -20.81 0.70
C THR A 170 -9.01 -19.58 -0.18
N ASN A 171 -10.22 -19.04 -0.14
CA ASN A 171 -10.69 -17.97 -1.02
C ASN A 171 -11.09 -16.68 -0.28
N LYS A 172 -10.97 -16.64 1.06
CA LYS A 172 -11.18 -15.46 1.89
C LYS A 172 -9.99 -15.18 2.80
N ILE A 173 -9.66 -13.90 2.96
CA ILE A 173 -8.65 -13.42 3.91
C ILE A 173 -9.12 -12.16 4.63
N GLY A 174 -8.70 -11.99 5.88
CA GLY A 174 -8.76 -10.70 6.57
C GLY A 174 -7.60 -10.58 7.54
N CYS A 175 -6.95 -9.42 7.56
CA CYS A 175 -5.72 -9.20 8.33
C CYS A 175 -5.74 -7.90 9.12
N ALA A 176 -4.94 -7.85 10.19
CA ALA A 176 -4.77 -6.66 11.01
C ALA A 176 -3.31 -6.46 11.44
N VAL A 177 -2.94 -5.20 11.64
CA VAL A 177 -1.65 -4.77 12.17
C VAL A 177 -1.88 -4.05 13.50
N ASN A 178 -1.12 -4.41 14.55
CA ASN A 178 -1.15 -3.73 15.83
C ASN A 178 0.28 -3.40 16.31
N THR A 179 0.48 -2.25 16.95
CA THR A 179 1.77 -1.90 17.57
C THR A 179 1.73 -2.19 19.07
N CYS A 180 2.42 -3.25 19.46
CA CYS A 180 2.53 -3.73 20.83
C CYS A 180 3.67 -3.03 21.57
N ARG A 181 3.35 -2.27 22.63
CA ARG A 181 4.34 -1.54 23.43
C ARG A 181 5.47 -2.44 23.94
N LYS A 182 5.12 -3.65 24.38
CA LYS A 182 6.04 -4.76 24.67
C LYS A 182 5.38 -6.05 24.20
N MET A 183 6.16 -6.94 23.58
CA MET A 183 5.73 -8.29 23.21
C MET A 183 6.94 -9.23 23.33
N THR A 184 6.77 -10.40 23.95
CA THR A 184 7.85 -11.40 24.01
C THR A 184 7.82 -12.23 22.73
N VAL A 185 8.87 -12.15 21.93
CA VAL A 185 9.00 -12.82 20.62
C VAL A 185 10.24 -13.69 20.67
N TRP A 186 10.04 -15.02 20.51
CA TRP A 186 11.10 -16.04 20.63
C TRP A 186 11.95 -15.95 21.92
N GLY A 187 11.33 -15.57 23.04
CA GLY A 187 11.98 -15.42 24.35
C GLY A 187 12.53 -14.02 24.64
N GLU A 188 12.69 -13.17 23.63
CA GLU A 188 13.20 -11.79 23.77
C GLU A 188 12.06 -10.77 23.88
N VAL A 189 12.22 -9.74 24.71
CA VAL A 189 11.20 -8.69 24.85
C VAL A 189 11.45 -7.59 23.82
N TRP A 190 10.58 -7.51 22.81
CA TRP A 190 10.63 -6.46 21.80
C TRP A 190 9.78 -5.25 22.24
N GLU A 191 10.38 -4.06 22.25
CA GLU A 191 9.67 -2.81 22.51
C GLU A 191 9.12 -2.21 21.21
N ASN A 192 7.86 -1.74 21.26
CA ASN A 192 7.12 -1.23 20.10
C ASN A 192 7.10 -2.21 18.90
N ALA A 193 6.94 -3.50 19.19
CA ALA A 193 6.83 -4.55 18.20
C ALA A 193 5.55 -4.36 17.36
N VAL A 194 5.68 -4.44 16.03
CA VAL A 194 4.55 -4.43 15.11
C VAL A 194 4.15 -5.88 14.85
N TYR A 195 2.96 -6.24 15.32
CA TYR A 195 2.35 -7.57 15.20
C TYR A 195 1.34 -7.57 14.05
N PHE A 196 1.48 -8.54 13.14
CA PHE A 196 0.65 -8.73 11.96
C PHE A 196 -0.01 -10.11 12.03
N VAL A 197 -1.33 -10.14 11.86
CA VAL A 197 -2.15 -11.35 11.92
C VAL A 197 -2.99 -11.40 10.65
N CYS A 198 -2.93 -12.50 9.91
CA CYS A 198 -3.85 -12.80 8.80
C CYS A 198 -4.64 -14.06 9.09
N ASN A 199 -5.96 -13.96 9.01
CA ASN A 199 -6.92 -15.06 9.14
C ASN A 199 -7.43 -15.48 7.76
N TYR A 200 -7.56 -16.79 7.55
CA TYR A 200 -7.84 -17.42 6.25
C TYR A 200 -9.06 -18.33 6.31
N SER A 201 -9.94 -18.26 5.32
CA SER A 201 -11.11 -19.15 5.22
C SER A 201 -11.38 -19.65 3.80
N PRO A 202 -11.85 -20.90 3.63
CA PRO A 202 -11.71 -22.02 4.57
C PRO A 202 -10.24 -22.25 4.95
N LYS A 203 -9.98 -22.88 6.10
CA LYS A 203 -8.59 -23.19 6.50
C LYS A 203 -7.89 -24.12 5.50
N GLY A 204 -6.61 -23.88 5.30
CA GLY A 204 -5.71 -24.80 4.61
C GLY A 204 -4.96 -25.72 5.57
N ASN A 205 -3.79 -26.16 5.13
CA ASN A 205 -2.82 -26.96 5.89
C ASN A 205 -3.42 -28.24 6.50
N TRP A 206 -4.28 -28.92 5.74
CA TRP A 206 -4.78 -30.24 6.11
C TRP A 206 -3.65 -31.27 6.02
N ILE A 207 -3.39 -31.96 7.14
CA ILE A 207 -2.33 -32.96 7.25
C ILE A 207 -2.65 -34.10 6.28
N GLY A 208 -1.69 -34.44 5.42
CA GLY A 208 -1.86 -35.50 4.42
C GLY A 208 -2.47 -35.03 3.09
N GLU A 209 -2.69 -33.73 2.88
CA GLU A 209 -3.18 -33.18 1.62
C GLU A 209 -2.15 -32.25 0.94
N ALA A 210 -2.18 -32.19 -0.39
CA ALA A 210 -1.44 -31.20 -1.16
C ALA A 210 -2.20 -29.86 -1.14
N PRO A 211 -1.51 -28.69 -1.09
CA PRO A 211 -2.17 -27.40 -0.98
C PRO A 211 -3.04 -27.05 -2.21
N TYR A 212 -2.72 -27.62 -3.36
CA TYR A 212 -3.49 -27.45 -4.60
C TYR A 212 -3.28 -28.66 -5.51
N LYS A 213 -4.11 -28.81 -6.54
CA LYS A 213 -3.95 -29.85 -7.56
C LYS A 213 -3.02 -29.39 -8.67
N ASN A 214 -2.04 -30.21 -9.04
CA ASN A 214 -1.16 -29.96 -10.17
C ASN A 214 -1.91 -30.17 -11.50
N GLY A 215 -1.89 -29.18 -12.39
CA GLY A 215 -2.39 -29.32 -13.75
C GLY A 215 -2.38 -28.01 -14.52
N ARG A 216 -3.04 -28.00 -15.68
CA ARG A 216 -3.19 -26.77 -16.49
C ARG A 216 -3.99 -25.74 -15.68
N PRO A 217 -3.55 -24.47 -15.60
CA PRO A 217 -4.28 -23.40 -14.92
C PRO A 217 -5.76 -23.38 -15.25
N CYS A 218 -6.58 -23.26 -14.20
CA CYS A 218 -8.04 -23.21 -14.23
C CYS A 218 -8.78 -24.44 -14.83
N SER A 219 -8.09 -25.57 -15.08
CA SER A 219 -8.74 -26.77 -15.67
C SER A 219 -9.63 -27.55 -14.70
N GLU A 220 -9.52 -27.31 -13.39
CA GLU A 220 -10.32 -27.96 -12.34
C GLU A 220 -10.97 -26.94 -11.40
N CYS A 221 -11.34 -25.77 -11.91
CA CYS A 221 -12.06 -24.77 -11.13
C CYS A 221 -13.43 -25.29 -10.66
N PRO A 222 -13.85 -24.98 -9.41
CA PRO A 222 -15.19 -25.32 -8.96
C PRO A 222 -16.29 -24.70 -9.86
N PRO A 223 -17.42 -25.39 -10.10
CA PRO A 223 -18.50 -24.87 -10.97
C PRO A 223 -19.06 -23.50 -10.55
N SER A 224 -18.94 -23.13 -9.28
CA SER A 224 -19.31 -21.82 -8.73
C SER A 224 -18.59 -20.62 -9.37
N TYR A 225 -17.45 -20.86 -10.04
CA TYR A 225 -16.68 -19.84 -10.75
C TYR A 225 -17.11 -19.65 -12.23
N GLY A 226 -18.08 -20.43 -12.72
CA GLY A 226 -18.63 -20.29 -14.07
C GLY A 226 -17.62 -20.52 -15.21
N GLY A 227 -16.49 -21.19 -14.94
CA GLY A 227 -15.43 -21.46 -15.92
C GLY A 227 -14.52 -20.25 -16.23
N SER A 228 -14.68 -19.11 -15.55
CA SER A 228 -13.83 -17.93 -15.77
C SER A 228 -12.46 -18.08 -15.11
N CYS A 229 -11.43 -17.68 -15.84
CA CYS A 229 -10.02 -17.82 -15.46
C CYS A 229 -9.31 -16.48 -15.62
N ARG A 230 -8.63 -16.01 -14.57
CA ARG A 230 -7.90 -14.73 -14.59
C ARG A 230 -6.55 -14.90 -13.89
N ASN A 231 -5.45 -14.62 -14.60
CA ASN A 231 -4.08 -14.74 -14.08
C ASN A 231 -3.80 -16.11 -13.40
N ASN A 232 -4.22 -17.21 -14.04
CA ASN A 232 -4.13 -18.59 -13.54
C ASN A 232 -5.03 -18.93 -12.33
N LEU A 233 -5.96 -18.05 -11.95
CA LEU A 233 -6.90 -18.25 -10.84
C LEU A 233 -8.33 -18.48 -11.34
N CYS A 234 -9.06 -19.36 -10.65
CA CYS A 234 -10.51 -19.49 -10.77
C CYS A 234 -11.16 -18.18 -10.30
N TYR A 235 -11.78 -17.45 -11.23
CA TYR A 235 -12.24 -16.08 -11.00
C TYR A 235 -13.71 -15.97 -11.36
N ARG A 236 -14.53 -15.42 -10.45
CA ARG A 236 -15.95 -15.17 -10.72
C ARG A 236 -16.10 -13.70 -11.07
N GLU A 237 -16.68 -13.41 -12.22
CA GLU A 237 -17.12 -12.04 -12.51
C GLU A 237 -18.29 -11.70 -11.61
N GLU A 238 -18.03 -10.92 -10.56
CA GLU A 238 -19.08 -10.29 -9.79
C GLU A 238 -19.75 -9.22 -10.63
N THR A 239 -21.00 -9.49 -11.04
CA THR A 239 -21.90 -8.45 -11.53
C THR A 239 -22.18 -7.49 -10.40
N TYR A 240 -21.37 -6.43 -10.28
CA TYR A 240 -21.47 -5.44 -9.24
C TYR A 240 -22.77 -4.64 -9.38
N THR A 241 -23.86 -5.14 -8.80
CA THR A 241 -24.94 -4.28 -8.33
C THR A 241 -24.39 -3.52 -7.14
N PRO A 242 -24.28 -2.18 -7.20
CA PRO A 242 -23.82 -1.41 -6.05
C PRO A 242 -24.78 -1.68 -4.88
N LYS A 243 -24.29 -2.30 -3.81
CA LYS A 243 -24.91 -2.08 -2.51
C LYS A 243 -24.78 -0.57 -2.25
N PRO A 244 -25.86 0.12 -1.83
CA PRO A 244 -25.71 1.49 -1.39
C PRO A 244 -24.73 1.50 -0.23
N GLU A 245 -23.62 2.24 -0.38
CA GLU A 245 -22.95 2.78 0.80
C GLU A 245 -24.04 3.59 1.52
N THR A 246 -24.30 3.26 2.78
CA THR A 246 -25.27 4.02 3.56
C THR A 246 -24.63 5.35 3.90
N ASP A 247 -25.18 6.43 3.35
CA ASP A 247 -24.74 7.80 3.58
C ASP A 247 -24.88 8.20 5.06
N GLU A 248 -23.90 7.83 5.87
CA GLU A 248 -23.42 8.72 6.93
C GLU A 248 -22.14 9.38 6.42
N MET A 249 -22.22 10.69 6.16
CA MET A 249 -21.17 11.58 5.64
C MET A 249 -20.98 11.61 4.10
N ASN A 250 -21.93 12.19 3.34
CA ASN A 250 -21.77 13.49 2.62
C ASN A 250 -22.95 13.81 1.66
N GLU A 251 -23.80 14.79 2.00
CA GLU A 251 -24.84 15.30 1.08
C GLU A 251 -24.25 16.05 -0.15
N VAL A 252 -24.45 15.48 -1.36
CA VAL A 252 -25.28 16.00 -2.50
C VAL A 252 -25.06 17.49 -2.93
N GLU A 253 -24.88 17.91 -4.21
CA GLU A 253 -25.49 17.50 -5.50
C GLU A 253 -24.68 17.90 -6.80
N THR A 254 -25.20 17.57 -8.01
CA THR A 254 -24.53 17.65 -9.36
C THR A 254 -25.54 17.93 -10.52
N ALA A 255 -25.24 18.19 -11.82
CA ALA A 255 -24.00 18.20 -12.63
C ALA A 255 -23.85 19.23 -13.81
N PRO A 256 -24.49 19.10 -15.03
CA PRO A 256 -23.66 19.06 -16.26
C PRO A 256 -23.87 20.16 -17.35
N ILE A 257 -22.84 20.76 -18.03
CA ILE A 257 -22.01 20.37 -19.24
C ILE A 257 -22.78 20.57 -20.61
N PRO A 258 -22.21 20.64 -21.86
CA PRO A 258 -20.98 21.22 -22.50
C PRO A 258 -21.26 22.20 -23.71
N GLU A 259 -20.18 22.75 -24.33
CA GLU A 259 -19.82 22.69 -25.79
C GLU A 259 -18.89 23.88 -26.18
N GLU A 260 -18.14 23.90 -27.29
CA GLU A 260 -16.97 23.11 -27.75
C GLU A 260 -16.25 23.94 -28.87
N ASN A 261 -15.25 23.38 -29.57
CA ASN A 261 -14.53 23.92 -30.74
C ASN A 261 -13.52 25.08 -30.52
N HIS A 262 -12.37 25.20 -31.20
CA HIS A 262 -11.35 24.31 -31.80
C HIS A 262 -10.32 25.26 -32.46
N VAL A 263 -9.02 25.17 -32.09
CA VAL A 263 -7.86 24.80 -32.95
C VAL A 263 -7.54 25.81 -34.10
N TRP A 264 -6.32 26.32 -34.26
CA TRP A 264 -5.27 25.75 -35.14
C TRP A 264 -3.83 26.15 -34.77
N LEU A 265 -2.89 25.24 -35.06
CA LEU A 265 -1.43 25.36 -34.92
C LEU A 265 -0.77 25.73 -36.26
N GLN A 266 0.48 26.25 -36.24
CA GLN A 266 1.65 25.82 -37.06
C GLN A 266 2.88 26.79 -36.85
N PRO A 267 4.11 26.52 -37.37
CA PRO A 267 5.01 25.52 -36.81
C PRO A 267 6.48 25.99 -36.60
N ARG A 268 7.36 25.04 -36.25
CA ARG A 268 8.77 25.18 -35.84
C ARG A 268 9.72 25.87 -36.85
N VAL A 269 10.79 26.46 -36.30
CA VAL A 269 12.14 26.46 -36.91
C VAL A 269 13.14 25.85 -35.90
N MET A 270 14.14 25.11 -36.38
CA MET A 270 15.11 24.34 -35.57
C MET A 270 16.57 24.78 -35.77
N ARG A 271 17.45 24.30 -34.87
CA ARG A 271 18.92 24.15 -34.94
C ARG A 271 19.74 25.33 -34.37
N PRO A 272 21.01 25.12 -33.93
CA PRO A 272 21.79 23.87 -33.89
C PRO A 272 22.27 23.43 -32.49
N THR A 273 22.80 22.21 -32.40
CA THR A 273 23.31 21.53 -31.19
C THR A 273 24.80 21.78 -30.90
N LYS A 274 25.17 21.88 -29.61
CA LYS A 274 26.53 21.74 -29.01
C LYS A 274 26.43 21.86 -27.46
N PRO A 275 27.38 21.33 -26.66
CA PRO A 275 27.94 19.97 -26.60
C PRO A 275 27.29 19.17 -25.43
N LYS A 276 27.79 17.97 -25.11
CA LYS A 276 27.32 17.15 -23.95
C LYS A 276 27.55 17.87 -22.61
N LYS A 277 26.53 18.56 -22.08
CA LYS A 277 26.52 19.06 -20.70
C LYS A 277 26.14 17.95 -19.73
N THR A 278 26.84 17.87 -18.60
CA THR A 278 26.37 17.21 -17.38
C THR A 278 24.93 17.67 -17.09
N SER A 279 24.01 16.73 -16.85
CA SER A 279 22.60 17.04 -16.68
C SER A 279 22.39 18.02 -15.53
N ALA A 280 21.85 19.20 -15.82
CA ALA A 280 21.59 20.20 -14.79
C ALA A 280 20.65 19.62 -13.73
N VAL A 281 21.15 19.53 -12.49
CA VAL A 281 20.39 19.01 -11.35
C VAL A 281 19.19 19.93 -11.11
N ASN A 282 17.99 19.35 -11.21
CA ASN A 282 16.75 20.06 -10.99
C ASN A 282 16.32 19.95 -9.52
N TYR A 283 15.90 21.08 -8.95
CA TYR A 283 15.43 21.19 -7.57
C TYR A 283 13.94 21.54 -7.55
N MET A 284 13.15 20.86 -6.72
CA MET A 284 11.75 21.23 -6.48
C MET A 284 11.68 22.46 -5.58
N THR A 285 12.38 22.40 -4.44
CA THR A 285 12.46 23.47 -3.45
C THR A 285 13.03 24.77 -4.03
N GLN A 286 12.26 25.85 -3.93
CA GLN A 286 12.68 27.19 -4.37
C GLN A 286 13.25 27.99 -3.19
N VAL A 287 14.52 28.41 -3.26
CA VAL A 287 15.11 29.33 -2.27
C VAL A 287 14.57 30.75 -2.51
N VAL A 288 14.04 31.37 -1.46
CA VAL A 288 13.40 32.69 -1.54
C VAL A 288 13.99 33.69 -0.54
N ARG A 289 13.58 34.96 -0.66
CA ARG A 289 13.91 36.04 0.26
C ARG A 289 12.67 36.40 1.10
N CYS A 290 12.85 37.04 2.26
CA CYS A 290 11.75 37.41 3.16
C CYS A 290 10.68 38.34 2.52
N ASP A 291 11.01 39.02 1.43
CA ASP A 291 10.11 39.89 0.65
C ASP A 291 9.36 39.17 -0.49
N THR A 292 9.68 37.91 -0.77
CA THR A 292 9.14 37.17 -1.92
C THR A 292 7.66 36.84 -1.71
N LYS A 293 6.81 37.32 -2.62
CA LYS A 293 5.35 37.13 -2.58
C LYS A 293 4.91 35.93 -3.40
N MET A 294 3.80 35.30 -3.02
CA MET A 294 3.31 34.11 -3.73
C MET A 294 2.84 34.36 -5.18
N LYS A 295 2.53 35.61 -5.54
CA LYS A 295 2.29 36.02 -6.93
C LYS A 295 3.58 36.28 -7.74
N ASP A 296 4.70 36.55 -7.06
CA ASP A 296 5.99 36.93 -7.68
C ASP A 296 6.80 35.67 -8.10
N ARG A 297 6.31 34.46 -7.77
CA ARG A 297 6.93 33.18 -8.12
C ARG A 297 5.93 32.23 -8.76
N CYS A 298 6.40 31.58 -9.84
CA CYS A 298 5.87 30.40 -10.50
C CYS A 298 4.34 30.26 -10.63
N LYS A 299 3.84 30.42 -11.86
CA LYS A 299 2.47 30.07 -12.24
C LYS A 299 2.42 28.59 -12.62
N GLY A 300 1.62 27.79 -11.92
CA GLY A 300 1.49 26.35 -12.14
C GLY A 300 1.54 25.55 -10.84
N SER A 301 1.40 24.22 -10.96
CA SER A 301 1.43 23.25 -9.85
C SER A 301 2.84 22.84 -9.42
N THR A 302 3.89 23.23 -10.16
CA THR A 302 5.26 22.70 -9.98
C THR A 302 6.08 23.40 -8.89
N CYS A 303 5.47 24.27 -8.07
CA CYS A 303 6.19 25.22 -7.23
C CYS A 303 5.50 25.44 -5.89
N ASN A 304 5.39 24.35 -5.13
CA ASN A 304 4.71 24.32 -3.84
C ASN A 304 5.69 24.45 -2.66
N ARG A 305 6.93 23.95 -2.78
CA ARG A 305 7.92 23.94 -1.69
C ARG A 305 8.90 25.12 -1.77
N TYR A 306 9.05 25.84 -0.67
CA TYR A 306 9.93 27.00 -0.56
C TYR A 306 10.86 26.89 0.65
N GLN A 307 12.13 27.29 0.47
CA GLN A 307 13.10 27.45 1.56
C GLN A 307 13.17 28.92 1.95
N CYS A 308 12.75 29.22 3.17
CA CYS A 308 12.84 30.54 3.78
C CYS A 308 14.16 30.69 4.57
N PRO A 309 14.83 31.85 4.47
CA PRO A 309 15.99 32.17 5.28
C PRO A 309 15.59 32.60 6.70
N ALA A 310 16.57 32.69 7.59
CA ALA A 310 16.41 33.29 8.91
C ALA A 310 16.19 34.82 8.83
N GLY A 311 15.70 35.43 9.92
CA GLY A 311 15.54 36.89 10.05
C GLY A 311 14.32 37.47 9.34
N CYS A 312 13.30 36.66 9.03
CA CYS A 312 12.09 37.11 8.35
C CYS A 312 11.01 37.67 9.29
N LEU A 313 11.05 37.40 10.60
CA LEU A 313 10.06 37.84 11.59
C LEU A 313 9.85 39.36 11.54
N ASN A 314 10.94 40.11 11.65
CA ASN A 314 10.96 41.58 11.70
C ASN A 314 11.03 42.25 10.31
N HIS A 315 10.94 41.48 9.23
CA HIS A 315 11.08 42.02 7.87
C HIS A 315 9.89 42.89 7.44
N LYS A 316 10.12 44.01 6.75
CA LYS A 316 9.09 45.02 6.36
C LYS A 316 8.02 44.53 5.35
N ALA A 317 8.04 43.26 4.95
CA ALA A 317 7.14 42.74 3.91
C ALA A 317 5.72 42.51 4.44
N LYS A 318 4.70 42.97 3.72
CA LYS A 318 3.30 42.86 4.15
C LYS A 318 2.75 41.43 3.96
N ILE A 319 1.83 41.04 4.83
CA ILE A 319 0.97 39.87 4.66
C ILE A 319 -0.50 40.27 4.89
N PHE A 320 -1.41 39.65 4.16
CA PHE A 320 -2.85 39.93 4.23
C PHE A 320 -3.61 38.64 4.51
N GLY A 321 -4.45 38.63 5.53
CA GLY A 321 -5.26 37.48 5.92
C GLY A 321 -4.68 36.61 7.04
N THR A 322 -5.43 35.54 7.33
CA THR A 322 -5.22 34.58 8.42
C THR A 322 -5.77 33.24 7.93
N LEU A 323 -5.06 32.13 8.15
CA LEU A 323 -5.30 30.81 7.54
C LEU A 323 -5.13 30.80 6.02
N PHE A 324 -5.92 31.61 5.31
CA PHE A 324 -5.75 31.94 3.90
C PHE A 324 -5.05 33.30 3.77
N TYR A 325 -3.94 33.32 3.05
CA TYR A 325 -3.16 34.54 2.80
C TYR A 325 -3.37 35.02 1.37
N GLU A 326 -3.46 36.34 1.16
CA GLU A 326 -3.57 36.89 -0.19
C GLU A 326 -2.28 36.64 -0.97
N SER A 327 -2.36 36.34 -2.27
CA SER A 327 -1.17 36.07 -3.12
C SER A 327 -0.13 37.20 -3.18
N SER A 328 -0.48 38.41 -2.73
CA SER A 328 0.46 39.53 -2.55
C SER A 328 1.27 39.50 -1.23
N SER A 329 1.01 38.53 -0.36
CA SER A 329 1.70 38.34 0.92
C SER A 329 3.07 37.70 0.76
N SER A 330 4.02 38.07 1.63
CA SER A 330 5.28 37.34 1.81
C SER A 330 5.03 35.90 2.24
N ILE A 331 5.65 34.94 1.55
CA ILE A 331 5.54 33.50 1.85
C ILE A 331 6.09 33.20 3.25
N CYS A 332 7.31 33.67 3.54
CA CYS A 332 8.00 33.38 4.79
C CYS A 332 7.33 34.02 6.01
N ARG A 333 6.86 35.28 5.89
CA ARG A 333 6.12 35.92 6.99
C ARG A 333 4.74 35.29 7.22
N ALA A 334 4.08 34.79 6.17
CA ALA A 334 2.83 34.04 6.33
C ALA A 334 3.05 32.70 7.04
N ALA A 335 4.16 32.01 6.77
CA ALA A 335 4.55 30.77 7.45
C ALA A 335 4.88 30.98 8.94
N ILE A 336 5.59 32.07 9.28
CA ILE A 336 5.86 32.48 10.66
C ILE A 336 4.54 32.86 11.37
N HIS A 337 3.73 33.75 10.78
CA HIS A 337 2.42 34.13 11.31
C HIS A 337 1.52 32.93 11.61
N TYR A 338 1.53 31.90 10.74
CA TYR A 338 0.76 30.68 10.97
C TYR A 338 1.32 29.78 12.09
N GLY A 339 2.63 29.87 12.41
CA GLY A 339 3.31 29.02 13.40
C GLY A 339 3.99 27.78 12.81
N ILE A 340 4.26 27.75 11.51
CA ILE A 340 4.99 26.65 10.85
C ILE A 340 6.51 26.85 10.94
N LEU A 341 6.97 28.10 10.87
CA LEU A 341 8.38 28.49 10.98
C LEU A 341 8.57 29.45 12.16
N ASP A 342 9.77 29.44 12.74
CA ASP A 342 10.27 30.50 13.62
C ASP A 342 11.21 31.44 12.82
N ASP A 343 11.91 32.35 13.51
CA ASP A 343 12.84 33.28 12.84
C ASP A 343 14.14 32.62 12.34
N LYS A 344 14.35 31.32 12.56
CA LYS A 344 15.47 30.57 11.94
C LYS A 344 15.17 30.20 10.48
N GLY A 345 13.93 30.37 10.03
CA GLY A 345 13.48 29.98 8.69
C GLY A 345 13.26 28.47 8.57
N GLY A 346 13.33 27.95 7.34
CA GLY A 346 13.07 26.54 7.05
C GLY A 346 12.18 26.30 5.83
N LEU A 347 11.70 25.07 5.70
CA LEU A 347 10.87 24.63 4.57
C LEU A 347 9.38 24.84 4.85
N VAL A 348 8.68 25.38 3.86
CA VAL A 348 7.21 25.51 3.86
C VAL A 348 6.63 25.02 2.54
N ASP A 349 5.56 24.22 2.63
CA ASP A 349 4.73 23.85 1.49
C ASP A 349 3.53 24.78 1.37
N ILE A 350 3.22 25.14 0.12
CA ILE A 350 2.19 26.12 -0.23
C ILE A 350 1.12 25.46 -1.09
N THR A 351 -0.11 25.49 -0.60
CA THR A 351 -1.30 25.15 -1.40
C THR A 351 -1.83 26.45 -1.99
N ARG A 352 -1.92 26.53 -3.33
CA ARG A 352 -2.64 27.63 -3.99
C ARG A 352 -4.14 27.36 -3.88
N ASN A 353 -4.88 28.32 -3.35
CA ASN A 353 -6.33 28.25 -3.22
C ASN A 353 -6.98 29.21 -4.22
N GLY A 354 -8.31 29.09 -4.37
CA GLY A 354 -9.09 29.95 -5.27
C GLY A 354 -9.10 31.43 -4.86
N LYS A 355 -9.99 32.20 -5.50
CA LYS A 355 -10.29 33.56 -5.04
C LYS A 355 -11.08 33.48 -3.73
N VAL A 356 -10.62 34.18 -2.70
CA VAL A 356 -11.34 34.38 -1.43
C VAL A 356 -11.90 35.80 -1.43
N PRO A 357 -13.16 36.04 -0.99
CA PRO A 357 -13.83 37.33 -1.15
C PRO A 357 -13.20 38.46 -0.31
N PHE A 358 -12.65 38.14 0.86
CA PHE A 358 -11.96 39.10 1.73
C PHE A 358 -10.94 38.39 2.64
N PHE A 359 -10.02 39.16 3.19
CA PHE A 359 -8.96 38.71 4.09
C PHE A 359 -9.06 39.48 5.41
N VAL A 360 -8.93 38.78 6.55
CA VAL A 360 -9.07 39.36 7.89
C VAL A 360 -7.71 39.40 8.61
N LYS A 361 -7.35 40.56 9.17
CA LYS A 361 -6.15 40.74 9.99
C LYS A 361 -6.18 39.86 11.25
N SER A 362 -5.01 39.38 11.67
CA SER A 362 -4.76 38.95 13.04
C SER A 362 -3.31 39.22 13.44
N GLU A 363 -2.97 38.93 14.69
CA GLU A 363 -1.60 38.97 15.18
C GLU A 363 -1.28 37.61 15.81
N ARG A 364 -0.21 36.98 15.33
CA ARG A 364 0.18 35.61 15.68
C ARG A 364 1.69 35.46 15.56
N HIS A 365 2.31 34.77 16.53
CA HIS A 365 3.76 34.47 16.53
C HIS A 365 4.66 35.68 16.26
N GLY A 366 4.32 36.86 16.83
CA GLY A 366 5.07 38.10 16.65
C GLY A 366 4.93 38.77 15.28
N VAL A 367 4.02 38.29 14.41
CA VAL A 367 3.71 38.90 13.12
C VAL A 367 2.27 39.42 13.12
N GLN A 368 2.07 40.63 12.61
CA GLN A 368 0.75 41.22 12.38
C GLN A 368 0.40 41.15 10.88
N SER A 369 -0.81 40.66 10.56
CA SER A 369 -1.36 40.66 9.20
C SER A 369 -2.36 41.81 8.99
N LEU A 370 -2.69 42.07 7.72
CA LEU A 370 -3.60 43.14 7.31
C LEU A 370 -4.91 42.59 6.73
N SER A 371 -6.00 43.36 6.89
CA SER A 371 -7.27 43.06 6.22
C SER A 371 -7.27 43.50 4.76
N LYS A 372 -8.06 42.83 3.92
CA LYS A 372 -8.33 43.25 2.54
C LYS A 372 -9.74 42.87 2.11
N TYR A 373 -10.60 43.88 1.93
CA TYR A 373 -12.02 43.72 1.59
C TYR A 373 -12.26 43.73 0.07
N LYS A 374 -11.50 42.92 -0.69
CA LYS A 374 -11.66 42.75 -2.14
C LYS A 374 -11.30 41.31 -2.54
N PRO A 375 -12.07 40.66 -3.44
CA PRO A 375 -11.78 39.30 -3.89
C PRO A 375 -10.39 39.18 -4.52
N SER A 376 -9.58 38.23 -4.04
CA SER A 376 -8.24 37.99 -4.57
C SER A 376 -7.82 36.54 -4.42
N SER A 377 -6.84 36.12 -5.22
CA SER A 377 -6.25 34.77 -5.14
C SER A 377 -5.57 34.56 -3.79
N SER A 378 -5.71 33.36 -3.24
CA SER A 378 -5.24 33.01 -1.90
C SER A 378 -4.27 31.83 -1.90
N PHE A 379 -3.58 31.63 -0.80
CA PHE A 379 -2.79 30.43 -0.54
C PHE A 379 -2.80 30.07 0.95
N MET A 380 -2.57 28.79 1.23
CA MET A 380 -2.32 28.25 2.56
C MET A 380 -0.86 27.84 2.70
N VAL A 381 -0.37 27.82 3.93
CA VAL A 381 0.97 27.34 4.33
C VAL A 381 0.82 26.03 5.09
N SER A 382 1.76 25.10 4.90
CA SER A 382 1.82 23.82 5.63
C SER A 382 3.26 23.44 5.95
N LYS A 383 3.45 22.74 7.08
CA LYS A 383 4.78 22.26 7.50
C LYS A 383 5.20 21.09 6.65
N VAL A 384 6.41 21.16 6.09
CA VAL A 384 7.04 20.01 5.42
C VAL A 384 7.31 18.92 6.46
N LYS A 385 6.70 17.75 6.27
CA LYS A 385 7.06 16.54 7.02
C LYS A 385 8.33 15.94 6.41
N VAL A 386 9.19 15.36 7.25
CA VAL A 386 10.34 14.54 6.83
C VAL A 386 10.06 13.11 7.28
N GLN A 387 10.39 12.11 6.46
CA GLN A 387 10.14 10.71 6.76
C GLN A 387 11.26 9.82 6.21
N ASP A 388 11.78 8.95 7.08
CA ASP A 388 12.71 7.88 6.70
C ASP A 388 11.95 6.75 6.01
N LEU A 389 12.48 6.25 4.89
CA LEU A 389 11.90 5.14 4.14
C LEU A 389 12.83 3.91 4.08
N ASP A 390 12.27 2.80 3.61
CA ASP A 390 13.03 1.67 3.08
C ASP A 390 13.25 1.83 1.56
N CYS A 391 13.86 0.82 0.94
CA CYS A 391 14.09 0.79 -0.50
C CYS A 391 12.88 0.33 -1.33
N TYR A 392 11.78 -0.06 -0.70
CA TYR A 392 10.62 -0.70 -1.34
C TYR A 392 9.45 0.28 -1.50
N THR A 393 9.31 1.22 -0.57
CA THR A 393 8.23 2.20 -0.52
C THR A 393 8.06 2.96 -1.83
N THR A 394 6.81 3.00 -2.31
CA THR A 394 6.39 3.60 -3.58
C THR A 394 5.67 4.93 -3.34
N VAL A 395 5.50 5.74 -4.40
CA VAL A 395 4.78 7.02 -4.28
C VAL A 395 3.28 6.80 -4.07
N ALA A 396 2.73 5.70 -4.62
CA ALA A 396 1.35 5.26 -4.39
C ALA A 396 0.99 5.16 -2.89
N GLN A 397 1.90 4.67 -2.05
CA GLN A 397 1.69 4.48 -0.61
C GLN A 397 1.84 5.77 0.22
N LEU A 398 2.60 6.76 -0.27
CA LEU A 398 3.11 7.85 0.58
C LEU A 398 2.52 9.23 0.27
N CYS A 399 2.15 9.49 -0.99
CA CYS A 399 1.78 10.81 -1.44
C CYS A 399 0.28 10.90 -1.76
N PRO A 400 -0.49 11.82 -1.13
CA PRO A 400 -1.88 12.01 -1.51
C PRO A 400 -1.93 12.59 -2.94
N PHE A 401 -2.57 11.85 -3.85
CA PHE A 401 -2.82 12.29 -5.22
C PHE A 401 -4.07 13.17 -5.35
N GLU A 402 -4.46 13.80 -4.24
CA GLU A 402 -5.67 14.59 -4.07
C GLU A 402 -5.42 16.07 -4.31
N LYS A 403 -6.33 16.72 -5.04
CA LYS A 403 -6.33 18.18 -5.23
C LYS A 403 -7.17 18.80 -4.10
N PRO A 404 -6.75 19.93 -3.50
CA PRO A 404 -5.74 20.87 -4.01
C PRO A 404 -4.30 20.67 -3.51
N ALA A 405 -4.05 19.79 -2.53
CA ALA A 405 -2.77 19.73 -1.80
C ALA A 405 -2.00 18.41 -2.01
N THR A 406 -1.38 18.26 -3.17
CA THR A 406 -0.55 17.09 -3.54
C THR A 406 0.86 17.15 -2.96
N HIS A 407 1.01 17.39 -1.66
CA HIS A 407 2.33 17.54 -1.02
C HIS A 407 2.82 16.21 -0.46
N CYS A 408 3.83 15.61 -1.10
CA CYS A 408 4.61 14.52 -0.52
C CYS A 408 5.44 15.02 0.69
N PRO A 409 5.73 14.19 1.70
CA PRO A 409 6.80 14.49 2.65
C PRO A 409 8.16 14.65 1.91
N ARG A 410 9.13 15.31 2.55
CA ARG A 410 10.54 15.08 2.21
C ARG A 410 10.92 13.69 2.69
N ILE A 411 11.69 12.99 1.88
CA ILE A 411 12.00 11.58 2.08
C ILE A 411 13.49 11.45 2.33
N HIS A 412 13.86 10.71 3.37
CA HIS A 412 15.24 10.29 3.61
C HIS A 412 15.42 8.84 3.14
N CYS A 413 16.28 8.65 2.14
CA CYS A 413 16.55 7.35 1.54
C CYS A 413 17.82 6.72 2.12
N PRO A 414 17.80 5.42 2.49
CA PRO A 414 18.99 4.71 2.92
C PRO A 414 19.93 4.43 1.73
N ALA A 415 21.17 4.05 2.06
CA ALA A 415 22.13 3.54 1.09
C ALA A 415 21.71 2.15 0.53
N HIS A 416 22.35 1.74 -0.56
CA HIS A 416 22.27 0.42 -1.20
C HIS A 416 20.93 0.04 -1.88
N CYS A 417 19.98 0.96 -2.02
CA CYS A 417 18.72 0.69 -2.72
C CYS A 417 18.83 0.32 -4.21
N LYS A 418 19.99 0.54 -4.85
CA LYS A 418 20.27 0.02 -6.21
C LYS A 418 20.32 -1.51 -6.23
N ASP A 419 20.85 -2.09 -5.17
CA ASP A 419 21.28 -3.50 -5.09
C ASP A 419 20.08 -4.43 -4.77
N GLU A 420 18.96 -3.84 -4.34
CA GLU A 420 17.67 -4.51 -4.16
C GLU A 420 17.10 -5.09 -5.47
N PRO A 421 16.58 -6.32 -5.48
CA PRO A 421 15.93 -6.92 -6.66
C PRO A 421 14.83 -6.04 -7.25
N SER A 422 14.76 -5.96 -8.59
CA SER A 422 13.72 -5.17 -9.28
C SER A 422 12.28 -5.65 -9.05
N TYR A 423 12.09 -6.87 -8.53
CA TYR A 423 10.78 -7.35 -8.09
C TYR A 423 10.31 -6.62 -6.80
N TRP A 424 11.21 -6.37 -5.85
CA TRP A 424 10.91 -5.66 -4.58
C TRP A 424 10.97 -4.14 -4.74
N ALA A 425 11.94 -3.67 -5.52
CA ALA A 425 12.13 -2.26 -5.83
C ALA A 425 12.05 -2.07 -7.36
N PRO A 426 10.85 -2.04 -7.94
CA PRO A 426 10.68 -1.77 -9.37
C PRO A 426 10.90 -0.29 -9.68
N VAL A 427 11.33 0.02 -10.91
CA VAL A 427 11.45 1.40 -11.41
C VAL A 427 10.89 1.45 -12.81
N PHE A 428 9.75 2.13 -13.01
CA PHE A 428 9.07 2.21 -14.30
C PHE A 428 9.20 3.61 -14.92
N GLY A 429 9.84 3.70 -16.08
CA GLY A 429 9.99 4.94 -16.84
C GLY A 429 11.26 5.73 -16.58
N THR A 430 11.26 6.99 -17.06
CA THR A 430 12.43 7.87 -17.08
C THR A 430 12.00 9.33 -17.02
N ASN A 431 12.64 10.11 -16.13
CA ASN A 431 12.33 11.52 -15.77
C ASN A 431 10.95 11.76 -15.14
N ILE A 432 9.92 11.04 -15.60
CA ILE A 432 8.59 10.90 -15.00
C ILE A 432 8.37 9.40 -14.89
N TYR A 433 8.08 8.96 -13.67
CA TYR A 433 8.01 7.54 -13.28
C TYR A 433 6.57 7.18 -12.89
N ALA A 434 6.19 5.91 -13.04
CA ALA A 434 4.90 5.43 -12.53
C ALA A 434 4.91 5.46 -11.00
N ASP A 435 3.79 5.78 -10.37
CA ASP A 435 3.60 5.84 -8.91
C ASP A 435 3.93 4.55 -8.16
N THR A 436 3.84 3.40 -8.84
CA THR A 436 4.28 2.07 -8.38
C THR A 436 5.79 1.86 -8.34
N SER A 437 6.61 2.85 -8.69
CA SER A 437 8.08 2.73 -8.63
C SER A 437 8.61 3.00 -7.22
N SER A 438 9.60 2.22 -6.77
CA SER A 438 10.37 2.48 -5.54
C SER A 438 10.98 3.87 -5.57
N ILE A 439 10.73 4.67 -4.53
CA ILE A 439 11.19 6.06 -4.48
C ILE A 439 12.72 6.13 -4.45
N CYS A 440 13.35 5.39 -3.54
CA CYS A 440 14.79 5.50 -3.30
C CYS A 440 15.64 4.87 -4.41
N LYS A 441 15.17 3.78 -5.04
CA LYS A 441 15.85 3.23 -6.23
C LYS A 441 15.63 4.11 -7.46
N THR A 442 14.45 4.74 -7.59
CA THR A 442 14.20 5.79 -8.60
C THR A 442 15.12 7.00 -8.39
N ALA A 443 15.45 7.35 -7.14
CA ALA A 443 16.36 8.45 -6.83
C ALA A 443 17.79 8.19 -7.33
N VAL A 444 18.31 6.98 -7.10
CA VAL A 444 19.60 6.54 -7.66
C VAL A 444 19.53 6.52 -9.19
N HIS A 445 18.50 5.92 -9.81
CA HIS A 445 18.31 5.93 -11.27
C HIS A 445 18.30 7.36 -11.85
N ALA A 446 17.61 8.30 -11.19
CA ALA A 446 17.55 9.70 -11.61
C ALA A 446 18.89 10.44 -11.42
N GLY A 447 19.81 9.92 -10.60
CA GLY A 447 21.07 10.57 -10.24
C GLY A 447 20.89 11.75 -9.29
N VAL A 448 19.86 11.72 -8.44
CA VAL A 448 19.61 12.77 -7.44
C VAL A 448 20.27 12.49 -6.09
N ILE A 449 20.63 11.22 -5.82
CA ILE A 449 21.41 10.77 -4.67
C ILE A 449 22.44 9.72 -5.11
N SER A 450 23.47 9.48 -4.29
CA SER A 450 24.41 8.37 -4.46
C SER A 450 23.83 7.08 -3.86
N ASN A 451 24.18 5.91 -4.42
CA ASN A 451 23.75 4.63 -3.84
C ASN A 451 24.47 4.36 -2.52
N GLU A 452 25.72 4.77 -2.42
CA GLU A 452 26.65 4.48 -1.32
C GLU A 452 26.31 5.28 -0.05
N SER A 453 25.68 6.45 -0.20
CA SER A 453 25.32 7.34 0.91
C SER A 453 23.82 7.47 1.16
N GLY A 454 22.98 7.18 0.16
CA GLY A 454 21.56 7.55 0.21
C GLY A 454 21.37 9.07 0.25
N GLY A 455 20.37 9.54 0.98
CA GLY A 455 20.15 10.96 1.27
C GLY A 455 18.73 11.46 1.01
N ASP A 456 18.56 12.78 1.15
CA ASP A 456 17.25 13.44 1.07
C ASP A 456 16.76 13.67 -0.38
N VAL A 457 15.48 13.38 -0.63
CA VAL A 457 14.81 13.63 -1.91
C VAL A 457 13.48 14.36 -1.73
N ASP A 458 13.17 15.22 -2.71
CA ASP A 458 11.86 15.86 -2.86
C ASP A 458 11.09 15.17 -4.01
N VAL A 459 9.84 14.76 -3.76
CA VAL A 459 8.95 14.09 -4.74
C VAL A 459 7.77 14.99 -5.08
N MET A 460 7.41 15.05 -6.37
CA MET A 460 6.27 15.80 -6.89
C MET A 460 5.31 14.85 -7.63
N PRO A 461 4.08 14.65 -7.13
CA PRO A 461 3.01 13.96 -7.85
C PRO A 461 2.68 14.66 -9.16
N VAL A 462 2.46 13.89 -10.24
CA VAL A 462 2.01 14.39 -11.55
C VAL A 462 0.99 13.43 -12.15
N ASP A 463 0.21 13.91 -13.13
CA ASP A 463 -0.74 13.06 -13.85
C ASP A 463 -0.03 11.95 -14.64
N LYS A 464 -0.66 10.77 -14.74
CA LYS A 464 -0.08 9.60 -15.41
C LYS A 464 0.23 9.84 -16.89
N LYS A 465 1.26 9.16 -17.39
CA LYS A 465 1.53 9.07 -18.83
C LYS A 465 0.77 7.93 -19.49
N LYS A 466 0.53 8.06 -20.80
CA LYS A 466 0.09 6.94 -21.66
C LYS A 466 1.16 5.85 -21.77
N THR A 467 2.44 6.21 -21.77
CA THR A 467 3.55 5.25 -21.81
C THR A 467 4.75 5.75 -21.00
N TYR A 468 5.46 4.81 -20.40
CA TYR A 468 6.72 5.04 -19.70
C TYR A 468 7.83 4.30 -20.43
N VAL A 469 8.91 4.99 -20.74
CA VAL A 469 10.07 4.43 -21.45
C VAL A 469 11.17 4.18 -20.43
N GLY A 470 11.57 2.92 -20.28
CA GLY A 470 12.68 2.52 -19.42
C GLY A 470 14.04 2.96 -19.96
N SER A 471 15.05 3.04 -19.09
CA SER A 471 16.43 3.37 -19.46
C SER A 471 17.43 2.81 -18.45
N LEU A 472 18.69 2.64 -18.87
CA LEU A 472 19.80 2.38 -17.95
C LEU A 472 20.42 3.73 -17.53
N ARG A 473 20.37 4.06 -16.25
CA ARG A 473 21.02 5.26 -15.69
C ARG A 473 21.60 5.00 -14.30
N ASN A 474 22.80 5.52 -14.07
CA ASN A 474 23.50 5.43 -12.78
C ASN A 474 23.58 3.99 -12.21
N GLY A 475 23.68 3.00 -13.12
CA GLY A 475 23.73 1.58 -12.76
C GLY A 475 22.38 0.95 -12.39
N VAL A 476 21.26 1.67 -12.46
CA VAL A 476 19.90 1.12 -12.32
C VAL A 476 19.26 0.98 -13.70
N GLN A 477 18.66 -0.17 -13.98
CA GLN A 477 17.81 -0.38 -15.15
C GLN A 477 16.36 -0.08 -14.76
N SER A 478 15.72 0.90 -15.43
CA SER A 478 14.28 1.09 -15.35
C SER A 478 13.56 0.39 -16.50
N GLU A 479 12.34 -0.07 -16.25
CA GLU A 479 11.51 -0.80 -17.19
C GLU A 479 10.54 0.11 -17.94
N SER A 480 10.07 -0.35 -19.11
CA SER A 480 9.03 0.33 -19.87
C SER A 480 7.66 -0.19 -19.43
N LEU A 481 6.69 0.71 -19.24
CA LEU A 481 5.33 0.38 -18.82
C LEU A 481 4.33 0.96 -19.84
N GLY A 482 3.43 0.10 -20.32
CA GLY A 482 2.29 0.50 -21.16
C GLY A 482 1.25 1.30 -20.39
N THR A 483 0.16 1.71 -21.04
CA THR A 483 -0.89 2.54 -20.44
C THR A 483 -1.43 1.92 -19.14
N PRO A 484 -1.19 2.51 -17.96
CA PRO A 484 -1.78 2.00 -16.72
C PRO A 484 -3.29 2.23 -16.76
N ARG A 485 -4.07 1.18 -16.50
CA ARG A 485 -5.54 1.28 -16.37
C ARG A 485 -5.87 2.36 -15.33
N ASP A 486 -5.22 2.27 -14.18
CA ASP A 486 -5.30 3.19 -13.05
C ASP A 486 -3.89 3.57 -12.56
N GLY A 487 -3.81 4.40 -11.52
CA GLY A 487 -2.55 4.97 -11.03
C GLY A 487 -2.20 6.34 -11.62
N LYS A 488 -1.06 6.85 -11.18
CA LYS A 488 -0.57 8.23 -11.33
C LYS A 488 0.89 8.21 -11.77
N ALA A 489 1.62 9.30 -11.53
CA ALA A 489 3.04 9.39 -11.81
C ALA A 489 3.72 10.35 -10.83
N PHE A 490 5.05 10.36 -10.85
CA PHE A 490 5.82 11.34 -10.11
C PHE A 490 7.08 11.80 -10.83
N ARG A 491 7.64 12.90 -10.32
CA ARG A 491 8.98 13.39 -10.61
C ARG A 491 9.76 13.47 -9.31
N ILE A 492 11.03 13.07 -9.36
CA ILE A 492 11.95 13.12 -8.23
C ILE A 492 13.00 14.20 -8.45
N PHE A 493 13.41 14.87 -7.37
CA PHE A 493 14.31 16.01 -7.39
C PHE A 493 15.35 15.87 -6.29
N ALA A 494 16.56 16.36 -6.57
CA ALA A 494 17.59 16.47 -5.56
C ALA A 494 17.23 17.55 -4.54
N VAL A 495 17.71 17.37 -3.32
CA VAL A 495 17.71 18.39 -2.27
C VAL A 495 19.05 19.13 -2.29
N ARG A 496 19.02 20.44 -2.00
CA ARG A 496 20.26 21.18 -1.74
C ARG A 496 20.70 20.89 -0.31
N GLN A 497 21.89 20.31 -0.17
CA GLN A 497 22.64 20.26 1.09
C GLN A 497 23.16 21.66 1.42
#